data_AF-A0A3D1HRT3-F1
#
_entry.id   AF-A0A3D1HRT3-F1
#
_cell.length_a   1.000
_cell.length_b   1.000
_cell.length_c   1.000
_cell.angle_alpha   90.00
_cell.angle_beta   90.00
_cell.angle_gamma   90.00
#
_symmetry.space_group_name_H-M   'P 1'
#
loop_
_entity.id
_entity.type
_entity.pdbx_description
1 polymer ?
#
loop_
_entity_poly.entity_id
_entity_poly.type
_entity_poly.pdbx_seq_one_letter_code
_entity_poly.pdbx_strand_id
1 'polypeptide(L)'
;MPAAIMLQGAGSNVGKSVLVAGLCRHFANQGLRVRPFKPQNMSNNAAVTEDGGEIGRAQAMQARACRVPPSIHMNPVLLKPETETGAQIIVQGKRFGSMRAREYGTHKQTLLPRVLDSFERLKGDADLVIIEGAGSPAEVNLRAGDIANMGFAVAADVPVVMIGDIDR
;
A
#
# COMPACT_ATOMS: atom_id res chain seq x y z
N MET A 1 -9.14 13.97 14.21
CA MET A 1 -8.57 12.72 13.64
C MET A 1 -7.75 13.08 12.42
N PRO A 2 -6.60 12.45 12.17
CA PRO A 2 -5.79 12.68 10.96
C PRO A 2 -6.62 12.45 9.71
N ALA A 3 -6.43 13.28 8.69
CA ALA A 3 -7.08 13.07 7.41
C ALA A 3 -6.44 11.88 6.69
N ALA A 4 -7.23 11.10 5.96
CA ALA A 4 -6.73 10.03 5.11
C ALA A 4 -7.45 10.09 3.76
N ILE A 5 -6.71 9.85 2.68
CA ILE A 5 -7.27 9.79 1.34
C ILE A 5 -6.60 8.68 0.54
N MET A 6 -7.40 7.87 -0.13
CA MET A 6 -6.91 6.78 -0.94
C MET A 6 -7.02 7.09 -2.43
N LEU A 7 -5.94 6.82 -3.15
CA LEU A 7 -5.85 6.95 -4.59
C LEU A 7 -5.87 5.56 -5.23
N GLN A 8 -6.96 5.24 -5.90
CA GLN A 8 -7.11 4.05 -6.72
C GLN A 8 -7.04 4.45 -8.19
N GLY A 9 -6.76 3.49 -9.08
CA GLY A 9 -6.55 3.78 -10.49
C GLY A 9 -7.39 2.87 -11.35
N ALA A 10 -7.91 3.38 -12.47
CA ALA A 10 -8.73 2.61 -13.39
C ALA A 10 -7.98 1.41 -14.00
N GLY A 11 -6.63 1.44 -14.00
CA GLY A 11 -5.78 0.36 -14.47
C GLY A 11 -4.45 0.25 -13.71
N SER A 12 -3.70 -0.78 -14.06
CA SER A 12 -2.28 -0.88 -13.74
C SER A 12 -1.50 0.12 -14.60
N ASN A 13 -0.59 0.87 -13.98
CA ASN A 13 0.28 1.89 -14.59
C ASN A 13 -0.34 3.25 -14.95
N VAL A 14 -1.49 3.63 -14.38
CA VAL A 14 -2.06 4.99 -14.53
C VAL A 14 -1.31 6.09 -13.75
N GLY A 15 -0.03 5.86 -13.40
CA GLY A 15 0.79 6.84 -12.68
C GLY A 15 0.54 6.98 -11.17
N LYS A 16 -0.26 6.09 -10.54
CA LYS A 16 -0.63 6.15 -9.11
C LYS A 16 0.55 6.43 -8.17
N SER A 17 1.61 5.65 -8.25
CA SER A 17 2.73 5.75 -7.30
C SER A 17 3.43 7.11 -7.38
N VAL A 18 3.56 7.68 -8.59
CA VAL A 18 4.16 9.00 -8.81
C VAL A 18 3.21 10.10 -8.31
N LEU A 19 1.91 9.99 -8.59
CA LEU A 19 0.93 10.96 -8.11
C LEU A 19 0.87 11.00 -6.57
N VAL A 20 0.82 9.83 -5.92
CA VAL A 20 0.88 9.71 -4.46
C VAL A 20 2.14 10.38 -3.93
N ALA A 21 3.31 10.13 -4.53
CA ALA A 21 4.55 10.77 -4.12
C ALA A 21 4.54 12.30 -4.31
N GLY A 22 3.98 12.79 -5.41
CA GLY A 22 3.80 14.22 -5.67
C GLY A 22 2.93 14.88 -4.60
N LEU A 23 1.79 14.29 -4.26
CA LEU A 23 0.92 14.78 -3.19
C LEU A 23 1.62 14.71 -1.82
N CYS A 24 2.32 13.62 -1.53
CA CYS A 24 3.12 13.49 -0.31
C CYS A 24 4.11 14.64 -0.17
N ARG A 25 4.86 14.94 -1.24
CA ARG A 25 5.82 16.05 -1.26
C ARG A 25 5.13 17.39 -1.11
N HIS A 26 4.03 17.62 -1.82
CA HIS A 26 3.29 18.88 -1.80
C HIS A 26 2.82 19.22 -0.38
N PHE A 27 2.12 18.31 0.29
CA PHE A 27 1.62 18.55 1.64
C PHE A 27 2.74 18.59 2.68
N ALA A 28 3.82 17.81 2.51
CA ALA A 28 5.00 17.92 3.37
C ALA A 28 5.72 19.27 3.20
N ASN A 29 5.69 19.90 2.01
CA ASN A 29 6.22 21.25 1.81
C ASN A 29 5.39 22.33 2.50
N GLN A 30 4.12 22.05 2.77
CA GLN A 30 3.23 22.93 3.54
C GLN A 30 3.36 22.72 5.06
N GLY A 31 4.29 21.86 5.51
CA GLY A 31 4.58 21.63 6.92
C GLY A 31 3.71 20.56 7.59
N LEU A 32 2.84 19.86 6.84
CA LEU A 32 2.06 18.75 7.40
C LEU A 32 2.95 17.52 7.65
N ARG A 33 2.67 16.79 8.74
CA ARG A 33 3.23 15.46 8.98
C ARG A 33 2.51 14.45 8.09
N VAL A 34 3.05 14.21 6.90
CA VAL A 34 2.45 13.29 5.93
C VAL A 34 3.03 11.88 6.08
N ARG A 35 2.20 10.84 5.94
CA ARG A 35 2.64 9.44 5.83
C ARG A 35 2.09 8.78 4.57
N PRO A 36 2.90 8.03 3.82
CA PRO A 36 2.39 7.22 2.73
C PRO A 36 1.94 5.86 3.26
N PHE A 37 0.95 5.26 2.60
CA PHE A 37 0.52 3.91 2.93
C PHE A 37 0.13 3.14 1.67
N LYS A 38 0.57 1.89 1.55
CA LYS A 38 0.09 0.97 0.52
C LYS A 38 -0.27 -0.35 1.19
N PRO A 39 -1.59 -0.64 1.37
CA PRO A 39 -2.04 -1.77 2.18
C PRO A 39 -1.40 -3.10 1.76
N GLN A 40 -1.34 -3.32 0.44
CA GLN A 40 -0.68 -4.47 -0.17
C GLN A 40 0.07 -4.01 -1.42
N ASN A 41 1.30 -4.52 -1.58
CA ASN A 41 2.07 -4.36 -2.81
C ASN A 41 2.54 -5.72 -3.33
N MET A 42 2.83 -5.80 -4.62
CA MET A 42 3.47 -6.95 -5.26
C MET A 42 4.69 -6.44 -6.04
N SER A 43 5.89 -6.81 -5.60
CA SER A 43 7.14 -6.31 -6.17
C SER A 43 8.34 -7.13 -5.69
N ASN A 44 9.19 -7.58 -6.62
CA ASN A 44 10.53 -8.10 -6.29
C ASN A 44 11.54 -6.97 -6.01
N ASN A 45 11.14 -5.74 -6.30
CA ASN A 45 11.92 -4.54 -6.09
C ASN A 45 11.61 -3.98 -4.69
N ALA A 46 12.25 -4.57 -3.67
CA ALA A 46 12.16 -4.14 -2.28
C ALA A 46 13.24 -3.11 -1.91
N ALA A 47 12.98 -2.35 -0.84
CA ALA A 47 13.91 -1.50 -0.14
C ALA A 47 13.92 -1.93 1.34
N VAL A 48 15.09 -1.84 1.96
CA VAL A 48 15.27 -2.14 3.38
C VAL A 48 14.86 -0.92 4.20
N THR A 49 14.08 -1.13 5.25
CA THR A 49 13.69 -0.10 6.22
C THR A 49 14.73 -0.01 7.33
N GLU A 50 14.73 1.09 8.10
CA GLU A 50 15.76 1.29 9.15
C GLU A 50 15.74 0.20 10.24
N ASP A 51 14.58 -0.42 10.47
CA ASP A 51 14.37 -1.55 11.38
C ASP A 51 14.70 -2.93 10.76
N GLY A 52 15.31 -2.95 9.57
CA GLY A 52 15.79 -4.18 8.91
C GLY A 52 14.70 -4.98 8.19
N GLY A 53 13.47 -4.46 8.09
CA GLY A 53 12.39 -5.04 7.32
C GLY A 53 12.41 -4.67 5.84
N GLU A 54 11.40 -5.13 5.10
CA GLU A 54 11.28 -4.89 3.66
C GLU A 54 9.96 -4.17 3.31
N ILE A 55 10.05 -3.20 2.39
CA ILE A 55 8.89 -2.56 1.72
C ILE A 55 9.14 -2.42 0.22
N GLY A 56 8.10 -2.22 -0.58
CA GLY A 56 8.27 -1.90 -2.01
C GLY A 56 9.04 -0.59 -2.26
N ARG A 57 9.87 -0.55 -3.32
CA ARG A 57 10.60 0.67 -3.73
C ARG A 57 9.71 1.89 -3.94
N ALA A 58 8.49 1.71 -4.43
CA ALA A 58 7.51 2.79 -4.58
C ALA A 58 7.19 3.44 -3.22
N GLN A 59 7.03 2.64 -2.16
CA GLN A 59 6.76 3.16 -0.81
C GLN A 59 7.99 3.81 -0.19
N ALA A 60 9.20 3.30 -0.46
CA ALA A 60 10.42 3.98 -0.06
C ALA A 60 10.57 5.36 -0.75
N MET A 61 10.20 5.45 -2.02
CA MET A 61 10.18 6.71 -2.76
C MET A 61 9.12 7.69 -2.18
N GLN A 62 7.94 7.19 -1.83
CA GLN A 62 6.90 7.98 -1.16
C GLN A 62 7.32 8.43 0.26
N ALA A 63 8.03 7.59 1.02
CA ALA A 63 8.58 7.96 2.33
C ALA A 63 9.56 9.14 2.21
N ARG A 64 10.44 9.09 1.21
CA ARG A 64 11.33 10.21 0.86
C ARG A 64 10.55 11.47 0.49
N ALA A 65 9.45 11.33 -0.26
CA ALA A 65 8.57 12.45 -0.58
C ALA A 65 7.95 13.08 0.67
N CYS A 66 7.61 12.28 1.68
CA CYS A 66 7.13 12.73 2.99
C CYS A 66 8.23 13.30 3.93
N ARG A 67 9.52 13.26 3.55
CA ARG A 67 10.67 13.60 4.43
C ARG A 67 10.77 12.73 5.69
N VAL A 68 10.45 11.45 5.59
CA VAL A 68 10.55 10.51 6.71
C VAL A 68 11.30 9.24 6.34
N PRO A 69 11.92 8.57 7.34
CA PRO A 69 12.54 7.27 7.10
C PRO A 69 11.50 6.24 6.63
N PRO A 70 11.90 5.30 5.75
CA PRO A 70 11.06 4.18 5.37
C PRO A 70 10.70 3.31 6.59
N SER A 71 9.42 2.91 6.69
CA SER A 71 8.93 2.01 7.74
C SER A 71 8.14 0.85 7.14
N ILE A 72 8.24 -0.33 7.74
CA ILE A 72 7.48 -1.53 7.38
C ILE A 72 5.97 -1.30 7.39
N HIS A 73 5.50 -0.35 8.20
CA HIS A 73 4.08 -0.03 8.30
C HIS A 73 3.57 0.74 7.08
N MET A 74 4.45 1.32 6.25
CA MET A 74 4.06 1.97 4.99
C MET A 74 3.65 0.97 3.91
N ASN A 75 4.08 -0.29 4.03
CA ASN A 75 3.68 -1.39 3.15
C ASN A 75 3.60 -2.71 3.95
N PRO A 76 2.52 -2.92 4.72
CA PRO A 76 2.48 -4.00 5.70
C PRO A 76 2.32 -5.39 5.07
N VAL A 77 1.87 -5.49 3.82
CA VAL A 77 1.87 -6.74 3.05
C VAL A 77 2.62 -6.53 1.74
N LEU A 78 3.73 -7.25 1.57
CA LEU A 78 4.53 -7.25 0.34
C LEU A 78 4.62 -8.68 -0.20
N LEU A 79 4.13 -8.85 -1.43
CA LEU A 79 4.24 -10.10 -2.18
C LEU A 79 5.46 -10.04 -3.09
N LYS A 80 6.38 -10.99 -2.94
CA LYS A 80 7.58 -11.10 -3.78
C LYS A 80 7.46 -12.36 -4.63
N PRO A 81 7.13 -12.24 -5.94
CA PRO A 81 7.07 -13.40 -6.83
C PRO A 81 8.36 -14.24 -6.79
N GLU A 82 8.25 -15.52 -6.42
CA GLU A 82 9.37 -16.48 -6.34
C GLU A 82 9.37 -17.45 -7.54
N THR A 83 8.19 -17.83 -8.03
CA THR A 83 8.01 -18.72 -9.19
C THR A 83 6.88 -18.18 -10.07
N GLU A 84 6.62 -18.80 -11.23
CA GLU A 84 5.50 -18.42 -12.10
C GLU A 84 4.13 -18.45 -11.40
N THR A 85 3.98 -19.26 -10.34
CA THR A 85 2.68 -19.49 -9.68
C THR A 85 2.66 -19.14 -8.19
N GLY A 86 3.78 -18.70 -7.62
CA GLY A 86 3.92 -18.50 -6.18
C GLY A 86 4.70 -17.24 -5.80
N ALA A 87 4.43 -16.75 -4.60
CA ALA A 87 5.11 -15.59 -4.03
C ALA A 87 5.49 -15.84 -2.57
N GLN A 88 6.63 -15.27 -2.19
CA GLN A 88 6.95 -15.00 -0.79
C GLN A 88 5.98 -13.95 -0.27
N ILE A 89 5.45 -14.18 0.93
CA ILE A 89 4.59 -13.23 1.63
C ILE A 89 5.41 -12.63 2.76
N ILE A 90 5.59 -11.31 2.70
CA ILE A 90 6.18 -10.51 3.76
C ILE A 90 5.05 -9.77 4.47
N VAL A 91 4.95 -9.94 5.79
CA VAL A 91 3.98 -9.24 6.64
C VAL A 91 4.75 -8.42 7.66
N GLN A 92 4.53 -7.11 7.69
CA GLN A 92 5.20 -6.17 8.60
C GLN A 92 6.72 -6.37 8.60
N GLY A 93 7.30 -6.40 7.39
CA GLY A 93 8.73 -6.55 7.16
C GLY A 93 9.32 -7.95 7.41
N LYS A 94 8.53 -8.92 7.86
CA LYS A 94 9.00 -10.28 8.17
C LYS A 94 8.41 -11.31 7.21
N ARG A 95 9.20 -12.32 6.86
CA ARG A 95 8.70 -13.46 6.08
C ARG A 95 7.60 -14.17 6.86
N PHE A 96 6.40 -14.19 6.29
CA PHE A 96 5.24 -14.92 6.80
C PHE A 96 5.18 -16.34 6.24
N GLY A 97 5.55 -16.51 4.96
CA GLY A 97 5.58 -17.80 4.28
C GLY A 97 5.75 -17.65 2.78
N SER A 98 5.54 -18.74 2.04
CA SER A 98 5.41 -18.73 0.59
C SER A 98 4.09 -19.42 0.24
N MET A 99 3.32 -18.87 -0.70
CA MET A 99 2.03 -19.45 -1.11
C MET A 99 1.86 -19.39 -2.63
N ARG A 100 1.07 -20.32 -3.17
CA ARG A 100 0.59 -20.21 -4.55
C ARG A 100 -0.46 -19.11 -4.67
N ALA A 101 -0.62 -18.52 -5.84
CA ALA A 101 -1.60 -17.44 -6.08
C ALA A 101 -3.02 -17.79 -5.62
N ARG A 102 -3.48 -19.02 -5.89
CA ARG A 102 -4.81 -19.51 -5.46
C ARG A 102 -4.96 -19.58 -3.94
N GLU A 103 -3.92 -20.09 -3.26
CA GLU A 103 -3.89 -20.21 -1.80
C GLU A 103 -3.81 -18.84 -1.12
N TYR A 104 -3.03 -17.92 -1.70
CA TYR A 104 -3.01 -16.53 -1.25
C TYR A 104 -4.39 -15.87 -1.41
N GLY A 105 -5.08 -16.14 -2.52
CA GLY A 105 -6.42 -15.63 -2.77
C GLY A 105 -7.44 -16.00 -1.68
N THR A 106 -7.33 -17.20 -1.10
CA THR A 106 -8.20 -17.64 0.02
C THR A 106 -7.71 -17.16 1.38
N HIS A 107 -6.40 -16.92 1.55
CA HIS A 107 -5.82 -16.49 2.82
C HIS A 107 -5.76 -14.97 3.03
N LYS A 108 -5.72 -14.15 1.97
CA LYS A 108 -5.40 -12.72 2.05
C LYS A 108 -6.28 -11.93 3.03
N GLN A 109 -7.56 -12.28 3.18
CA GLN A 109 -8.47 -11.58 4.10
C GLN A 109 -8.02 -11.70 5.57
N THR A 110 -7.34 -12.79 5.94
CA THR A 110 -6.79 -13.00 7.28
C THR A 110 -5.67 -11.99 7.62
N LEU A 111 -5.10 -11.33 6.62
CA LEU A 111 -4.06 -10.31 6.79
C LEU A 111 -4.64 -8.90 7.02
N LEU A 112 -5.94 -8.69 6.78
CA LEU A 112 -6.57 -7.37 6.96
C LEU A 112 -6.34 -6.77 8.36
N PRO A 113 -6.43 -7.52 9.48
CA PRO A 113 -6.12 -6.97 10.80
C PRO A 113 -4.69 -6.43 10.92
N ARG A 114 -3.70 -7.05 10.24
CA ARG A 114 -2.30 -6.59 10.23
C ARG A 114 -2.13 -5.30 9.41
N VAL A 115 -2.89 -5.18 8.33
CA VAL A 115 -2.97 -3.97 7.51
C VAL A 115 -3.55 -2.83 8.33
N LEU A 116 -4.68 -3.04 9.01
CA LEU A 116 -5.33 -2.03 9.83
C LEU A 116 -4.47 -1.60 11.03
N ASP A 117 -3.81 -2.54 11.73
CA ASP A 117 -2.83 -2.22 12.78
C ASP A 117 -1.72 -1.28 12.27
N SER A 118 -1.19 -1.55 11.07
CA SER A 118 -0.12 -0.72 10.49
C SER A 118 -0.63 0.66 10.06
N PHE A 119 -1.85 0.72 9.53
CA PHE A 119 -2.50 1.97 9.18
C PHE A 119 -2.74 2.86 10.41
N GLU A 120 -3.30 2.30 11.49
CA GLU A 120 -3.57 3.06 12.72
C GLU A 120 -2.28 3.55 13.40
N ARG A 121 -1.19 2.76 13.38
CA ARG A 121 0.13 3.22 13.84
C ARG A 121 0.62 4.43 13.07
N LEU A 122 0.59 4.40 11.74
CA LEU A 122 1.02 5.54 10.92
C LEU A 122 0.13 6.76 11.10
N LYS A 123 -1.17 6.54 11.24
CA LYS A 123 -2.17 7.58 11.47
C LYS A 123 -1.92 8.29 12.79
N GLY A 124 -1.55 7.59 13.86
CA GLY A 124 -1.21 8.17 15.16
C GLY A 124 -0.15 9.29 15.13
N ASP A 125 0.77 9.22 14.16
CA ASP A 125 1.90 10.16 14.02
C ASP A 125 1.78 11.12 12.83
N ALA A 126 0.61 11.18 12.18
CA ALA A 126 0.38 11.94 10.97
C ALA A 126 -0.73 13.00 11.13
N ASP A 127 -0.65 14.05 10.32
CA ASP A 127 -1.77 14.96 10.07
C ASP A 127 -2.55 14.49 8.83
N LEU A 128 -1.85 13.88 7.87
CA LEU A 128 -2.41 13.36 6.62
C LEU A 128 -1.76 12.02 6.23
N VAL A 129 -2.59 11.03 5.91
CA VAL A 129 -2.14 9.76 5.31
C VAL A 129 -2.61 9.69 3.85
N ILE A 130 -1.67 9.50 2.93
CA ILE A 130 -1.95 9.36 1.50
C ILE A 130 -1.76 7.90 1.12
N ILE A 131 -2.85 7.26 0.69
CA ILE A 131 -2.91 5.82 0.49
C ILE A 131 -2.89 5.49 -1.00
N GLU A 132 -2.04 4.57 -1.40
CA GLU A 132 -1.99 4.03 -2.77
C GLU A 132 -2.75 2.70 -2.84
N GLY A 133 -3.72 2.59 -3.74
CA GLY A 133 -4.33 1.32 -4.12
C GLY A 133 -3.43 0.44 -5.00
N ALA A 134 -3.80 -0.82 -5.19
CA ALA A 134 -3.09 -1.77 -6.05
C ALA A 134 -3.90 -2.12 -7.29
N GLY A 135 -3.26 -2.24 -8.46
CA GLY A 135 -3.97 -2.63 -9.69
C GLY A 135 -5.17 -1.74 -10.00
N SER A 136 -6.24 -2.33 -10.53
CA SER A 136 -7.55 -1.69 -10.69
C SER A 136 -8.55 -2.23 -9.67
N PRO A 137 -9.33 -1.38 -8.99
CA PRO A 137 -10.39 -1.85 -8.10
C PRO A 137 -11.57 -2.48 -8.86
N ALA A 138 -11.61 -2.32 -10.19
CA ALA A 138 -12.63 -2.91 -11.06
C ALA A 138 -12.38 -4.39 -11.38
N GLU A 139 -11.27 -4.98 -10.91
CA GLU A 139 -10.99 -6.41 -11.00
C GLU A 139 -11.93 -7.18 -10.06
N VAL A 140 -13.17 -7.41 -10.50
CA VAL A 140 -14.25 -8.01 -9.70
C VAL A 140 -13.87 -9.39 -9.14
N ASN A 141 -13.02 -10.13 -9.85
CA ASN A 141 -12.45 -11.41 -9.42
C ASN A 141 -11.56 -11.28 -8.17
N LEU A 142 -11.04 -10.08 -7.88
CA LEU A 142 -10.20 -9.80 -6.71
C LEU A 142 -10.98 -9.16 -5.56
N ARG A 143 -12.25 -8.81 -5.76
CA ARG A 143 -13.08 -8.10 -4.77
C ARG A 143 -13.30 -8.90 -3.49
N ALA A 144 -13.54 -10.20 -3.61
CA ALA A 144 -13.69 -11.08 -2.45
C ALA A 144 -12.37 -11.11 -1.65
N GLY A 145 -12.43 -10.77 -0.36
CA GLY A 145 -11.27 -10.70 0.51
C GLY A 145 -10.24 -9.63 0.14
N ASP A 146 -10.62 -8.59 -0.62
CA ASP A 146 -9.73 -7.48 -0.95
C ASP A 146 -9.19 -6.79 0.30
N ILE A 147 -7.87 -6.62 0.36
CA ILE A 147 -7.15 -5.89 1.42
C ILE A 147 -6.33 -4.73 0.85
N ALA A 148 -6.38 -4.52 -0.46
CA ALA A 148 -5.50 -3.61 -1.20
C ALA A 148 -6.22 -2.35 -1.70
N ASN A 149 -7.51 -2.47 -2.00
CA ASN A 149 -8.34 -1.41 -2.57
C ASN A 149 -9.57 -1.11 -1.70
N MET A 150 -10.77 -1.28 -2.25
CA MET A 150 -12.03 -0.95 -1.61
C MET A 150 -12.31 -1.79 -0.37
N GLY A 151 -11.77 -3.01 -0.26
CA GLY A 151 -11.92 -3.82 0.95
C GLY A 151 -11.17 -3.22 2.14
N PHE A 152 -9.98 -2.66 1.90
CA PHE A 152 -9.29 -1.83 2.89
C PHE A 152 -10.02 -0.51 3.13
N ALA A 153 -10.39 0.22 2.06
CA ALA A 153 -11.01 1.54 2.19
C ALA A 153 -12.30 1.51 3.03
N VAL A 154 -13.14 0.49 2.84
CA VAL A 154 -14.36 0.28 3.63
C VAL A 154 -14.03 -0.07 5.08
N ALA A 155 -13.06 -0.96 5.30
CA ALA A 155 -12.68 -1.37 6.66
C ALA A 155 -12.03 -0.24 7.46
N ALA A 156 -11.34 0.68 6.80
CA ALA A 156 -10.66 1.82 7.41
C ALA A 156 -11.47 3.12 7.37
N ASP A 157 -12.68 3.10 6.77
CA ASP A 157 -13.55 4.26 6.53
C ASP A 157 -12.82 5.46 5.88
N VAL A 158 -12.16 5.19 4.74
CA VAL A 158 -11.33 6.17 4.03
C VAL A 158 -11.97 6.59 2.70
N PRO A 159 -12.06 7.89 2.39
CA PRO A 159 -12.53 8.36 1.08
C PRO A 159 -11.56 7.97 -0.04
N VAL A 160 -12.12 7.63 -1.20
CA VAL A 160 -11.37 7.16 -2.37
C VAL A 160 -11.50 8.15 -3.52
N VAL A 161 -10.36 8.47 -4.15
CA VAL A 161 -10.26 9.19 -5.42
C VAL A 161 -9.83 8.19 -6.50
N MET A 162 -10.55 8.18 -7.61
CA MET A 162 -10.22 7.39 -8.78
C MET A 162 -9.33 8.19 -9.73
N ILE A 163 -8.23 7.59 -10.17
CA ILE A 163 -7.32 8.12 -11.18
C ILE A 163 -7.65 7.45 -12.51
N GLY A 164 -8.09 8.24 -13.48
CA GLY A 164 -8.25 7.82 -14.87
C GLY A 164 -6.98 8.05 -15.68
N ASP A 165 -6.89 7.33 -16.79
CA ASP A 165 -5.92 7.54 -17.86
C ASP A 165 -6.73 7.69 -19.15
N ILE A 166 -6.61 8.83 -19.85
CA ILE A 166 -7.43 9.11 -21.04
C ILE A 166 -6.90 8.38 -22.27
N ASP A 167 -5.63 8.01 -22.26
CA ASP A 167 -4.98 7.37 -23.40
C ASP A 167 -5.26 5.85 -23.44
N ARG A 168 -5.92 5.29 -22.41
CA ARG A 168 -6.09 3.84 -22.22
C ARG A 168 -7.50 3.43 -21.83
#